data_AF-A0A962VZN9-F1
#
_entry.id   AF-A0A962VZN9-F1
#
_cell.length_a   1.000
_cell.length_b   1.000
_cell.length_c   1.000
_cell.angle_alpha   90.00
_cell.angle_beta   90.00
_cell.angle_gamma   90.00
#
_symmetry.space_group_name_H-M   'P 1'
#
loop_
_entity.id
_entity.type
_entity.pdbx_description
1 polymer ?
#
loop_
_entity_poly.entity_id
_entity_poly.type
_entity_poly.pdbx_seq_one_letter_code
_entity_poly.pdbx_strand_id
1 'polypeptide(L)'
;MNDFTYNIPLHLLSAYRQERLIVRTDEPAALAAALETEDPERIVGAQIVALDADSEPLNAWAQGLPLELILRDPVTEFPLLYRHSNLLDNHPARVIVPVAPGFGKAVKAAVSLDFAVRLEVGQPEPTLIEEMATVLEFYLHQSTVAQPIEYFHGSLQGFFHDEPVPLWVLQDDDPQYLRYVTDEGVERLSRRLADLNANIAPDAGLEAWIAQVLAAGEECQDCEFLKHCGGYFKWPRRDYDCAGVKRLFGHLRGAAAELRRDLDVGST
;
A
#
# COMPACT_ATOMS: atom_id res chain seq x y z
N MET A 1 5.31 8.67 24.13
CA MET A 1 6.46 8.33 23.26
C MET A 1 5.83 7.66 22.06
N ASN A 2 5.83 8.32 20.90
CA ASN A 2 5.21 7.75 19.71
C ASN A 2 6.09 6.59 19.24
N ASP A 3 5.48 5.41 19.06
CA ASP A 3 6.17 4.21 18.58
C ASP A 3 6.20 4.26 17.05
N PHE A 4 7.08 5.12 16.50
CA PHE A 4 7.22 5.26 15.06
C PHE A 4 7.93 4.03 14.48
N THR A 5 7.50 3.63 13.29
CA THR A 5 8.25 2.73 12.43
C THR A 5 9.00 3.54 11.39
N TYR A 6 10.30 3.32 11.26
CA TYR A 6 11.17 3.98 10.31
C TYR A 6 11.41 3.09 9.10
N ASN A 7 11.08 3.59 7.92
CA ASN A 7 11.40 2.99 6.64
C ASN A 7 12.73 3.56 6.13
N ILE A 8 13.80 2.78 6.26
CA ILE A 8 15.19 3.22 6.03
C ILE A 8 15.88 2.39 4.95
N PRO A 9 16.88 2.93 4.25
CA PRO A 9 17.78 2.12 3.42
C PRO A 9 18.75 1.31 4.28
N LEU A 10 19.20 0.16 3.77
CA LEU A 10 20.05 -0.79 4.47
C LEU A 10 21.34 -0.17 5.04
N HIS A 11 21.99 0.75 4.32
CA HIS A 11 23.26 1.36 4.79
C HIS A 11 23.09 2.23 6.06
N LEU A 12 21.86 2.63 6.40
CA LEU A 12 21.55 3.40 7.61
C LEU A 12 21.13 2.52 8.79
N LEU A 13 21.08 1.19 8.64
CA LEU A 13 20.62 0.25 9.66
C LEU A 13 21.29 0.46 11.03
N SER A 14 22.60 0.71 11.01
CA SER A 14 23.43 0.92 12.21
C SER A 14 23.21 2.27 12.90
N ALA A 15 22.61 3.25 12.22
CA ALA A 15 22.29 4.57 12.79
C ALA A 15 20.95 4.57 13.54
N TYR A 16 20.05 3.64 13.22
CA TYR A 16 18.70 3.53 13.80
C TYR A 16 18.54 2.30 14.71
N ARG A 17 19.53 2.02 15.57
CA ARG A 17 19.58 0.77 16.38
C ARG A 17 18.48 0.63 17.43
N GLN A 18 17.87 1.74 17.86
CA GLN A 18 16.87 1.76 18.93
C GLN A 18 15.44 1.88 18.40
N GLU A 19 15.27 1.92 17.08
CA GLU A 19 13.98 2.18 16.43
C GLU A 19 13.40 0.91 15.80
N ARG A 20 12.08 0.90 15.60
CA ARG A 20 11.38 -0.15 14.83
C ARG A 20 11.52 0.12 13.35
N LEU A 21 11.91 -0.87 12.56
CA LEU A 21 12.37 -0.65 11.19
C LEU A 21 11.66 -1.47 10.13
N ILE A 22 11.40 -0.80 9.00
CA ILE A 22 11.24 -1.42 7.70
C ILE A 22 12.52 -1.14 6.92
N VAL A 23 13.23 -2.19 6.49
CA VAL A 23 14.53 -2.03 5.82
C VAL A 23 14.39 -2.18 4.31
N ARG A 24 14.83 -1.18 3.57
CA ARG A 24 14.86 -1.17 2.10
C ARG A 24 16.21 -1.61 1.58
N THR A 25 16.19 -2.49 0.59
CA THR A 25 17.41 -3.02 -0.02
C THR A 25 17.20 -3.38 -1.48
N ASP A 26 18.24 -3.14 -2.28
CA ASP A 26 18.47 -3.71 -3.61
C ASP A 26 19.43 -4.91 -3.56
N GLU A 27 19.96 -5.24 -2.38
CA GLU A 27 20.91 -6.32 -2.13
C GLU A 27 20.38 -7.28 -1.04
N PRO A 28 19.45 -8.19 -1.38
CA PRO A 28 18.84 -9.11 -0.39
C PRO A 28 19.87 -9.93 0.41
N ALA A 29 20.98 -10.32 -0.20
CA ALA A 29 22.08 -11.00 0.49
C ALA A 29 22.73 -10.14 1.58
N ALA A 30 22.90 -8.84 1.34
CA ALA A 30 23.48 -7.91 2.30
C ALA A 30 22.54 -7.69 3.48
N LEU A 31 21.23 -7.65 3.25
CA LEU A 31 20.23 -7.58 4.31
C LEU A 31 20.29 -8.81 5.23
N ALA A 32 20.31 -10.01 4.64
CA ALA A 32 20.42 -11.26 5.41
C ALA A 32 21.68 -11.27 6.28
N ALA A 33 22.84 -10.88 5.70
CA ALA A 33 24.12 -10.84 6.41
C ALA A 33 24.17 -9.77 7.51
N ALA A 34 23.64 -8.56 7.26
CA ALA A 34 23.66 -7.48 8.24
C ALA A 34 22.89 -7.85 9.52
N LEU A 35 21.80 -8.59 9.37
CA LEU A 35 20.90 -8.94 10.46
C LEU A 35 21.30 -10.19 11.26
N GLU A 36 22.35 -10.91 10.85
CA GLU A 36 23.01 -11.91 11.73
C GLU A 36 23.58 -11.26 13.01
N THR A 37 23.84 -9.95 12.95
CA THR A 37 24.50 -9.19 14.03
C THR A 37 23.59 -8.22 14.78
N GLU A 38 22.33 -8.13 14.38
CA GLU A 38 21.36 -7.14 14.87
C GLU A 38 20.21 -7.82 15.62
N ASP A 39 19.51 -7.07 16.48
CA ASP A 39 18.31 -7.57 17.16
C ASP A 39 17.18 -7.76 16.12
N PRO A 40 16.70 -9.00 15.88
CA PRO A 40 15.67 -9.26 14.88
C PRO A 40 14.29 -8.71 15.26
N GLU A 41 13.99 -8.49 16.56
CA GLU A 41 12.67 -8.07 17.00
C GLU A 41 12.34 -6.62 16.60
N ARG A 42 13.36 -5.81 16.32
CA ARG A 42 13.17 -4.42 15.87
C ARG A 42 12.85 -4.30 14.38
N ILE A 43 13.16 -5.34 13.59
CA ILE A 43 12.88 -5.37 12.16
C ILE A 43 11.45 -5.88 11.98
N VAL A 44 10.54 -5.01 11.57
CA VAL A 44 9.12 -5.35 11.42
C VAL A 44 8.74 -5.64 9.97
N GLY A 45 9.65 -5.42 9.02
CA GLY A 45 9.50 -5.79 7.62
C GLY A 45 10.71 -5.42 6.77
N ALA A 46 10.72 -5.85 5.51
CA ALA A 46 11.72 -5.44 4.53
C ALA A 46 11.08 -5.15 3.16
N GLN A 47 11.69 -4.24 2.39
CA GLN A 47 11.27 -3.95 1.01
C GLN A 47 12.43 -4.23 0.04
N ILE A 48 12.16 -5.04 -0.97
CA ILE A 48 13.06 -5.31 -2.09
C ILE A 48 12.74 -4.31 -3.19
N VAL A 49 13.65 -3.35 -3.41
CA VAL A 49 13.42 -2.23 -4.36
C VAL A 49 13.97 -2.49 -5.77
N ALA A 50 14.64 -3.63 -5.96
CA ALA A 50 15.21 -4.10 -7.22
C ALA A 50 14.84 -5.57 -7.44
N LEU A 51 13.83 -5.83 -8.28
CA LEU A 51 13.32 -7.20 -8.51
C LEU A 51 14.20 -8.04 -9.45
N ASP A 52 15.25 -7.46 -10.02
CA ASP A 52 16.28 -8.20 -10.73
C ASP A 52 17.29 -8.85 -9.77
N ALA A 53 17.32 -8.42 -8.51
CA ALA A 53 18.16 -8.99 -7.47
C ALA A 53 17.68 -10.40 -7.07
N ASP A 54 18.63 -11.23 -6.63
CA ASP A 54 18.34 -12.57 -6.13
C ASP A 54 17.82 -12.50 -4.68
N SER A 55 16.57 -12.94 -4.46
CA SER A 55 15.94 -12.98 -3.15
C SER A 55 16.11 -14.31 -2.42
N GLU A 56 16.76 -15.32 -3.01
CA GLU A 56 17.00 -16.62 -2.37
C GLU A 56 17.61 -16.51 -0.96
N PRO A 57 18.57 -15.59 -0.69
CA PRO A 57 19.13 -15.41 0.65
C PRO A 57 18.10 -15.07 1.73
N LEU A 58 16.94 -14.51 1.35
CA LEU A 58 15.88 -14.15 2.29
C LEU A 58 14.91 -15.31 2.59
N ASN A 59 14.91 -16.39 1.81
CA ASN A 59 13.91 -17.47 1.94
C ASN A 59 13.84 -18.06 3.36
N ALA A 60 14.98 -18.42 3.95
CA ALA A 60 15.03 -19.02 5.29
C ALA A 60 15.33 -17.99 6.39
N TRP A 61 15.68 -16.77 6.01
CA TRP A 61 15.98 -15.69 6.94
C TRP A 61 14.69 -15.19 7.60
N ALA A 62 14.72 -14.90 8.90
CA ALA A 62 13.63 -14.26 9.66
C ALA A 62 12.21 -14.73 9.29
N GLN A 63 11.97 -16.05 9.29
CA GLN A 63 10.68 -16.65 8.88
C GLN A 63 9.48 -15.93 9.50
N GLY A 64 8.49 -15.62 8.67
CA GLY A 64 7.29 -14.88 9.03
C GLY A 64 7.42 -13.36 8.95
N LEU A 65 8.61 -12.83 8.64
CA LEU A 65 8.79 -11.39 8.47
C LEU A 65 8.09 -10.90 7.19
N PRO A 66 7.26 -9.83 7.27
CA PRO A 66 6.65 -9.25 6.08
C PRO A 66 7.67 -8.74 5.06
N LEU A 67 7.48 -9.14 3.80
CA LEU A 67 8.29 -8.70 2.67
C LEU A 67 7.45 -7.93 1.65
N GLU A 68 7.99 -6.82 1.17
CA GLU A 68 7.40 -6.02 0.10
C GLU A 68 8.27 -6.05 -1.16
N LEU A 69 7.69 -6.48 -2.27
CA LEU A 69 8.32 -6.45 -3.58
C LEU A 69 7.88 -5.17 -4.30
N ILE A 70 8.79 -4.21 -4.46
CA ILE A 70 8.46 -2.91 -5.07
C ILE A 70 8.61 -3.00 -6.59
N LEU A 71 7.49 -2.88 -7.29
CA LEU A 71 7.46 -2.80 -8.75
C LEU A 71 7.60 -1.32 -9.17
N ARG A 72 8.67 -0.97 -9.89
CA ARG A 72 8.89 0.41 -10.37
C ARG A 72 8.24 0.64 -11.73
N ASP A 73 8.31 -0.35 -12.61
CA ASP A 73 7.66 -0.33 -13.92
C ASP A 73 6.79 -1.58 -14.10
N PRO A 74 5.45 -1.45 -13.99
CA PRO A 74 4.54 -2.58 -14.12
C PRO A 74 4.56 -3.28 -15.48
N VAL A 75 5.02 -2.63 -16.54
CA VAL A 75 5.04 -3.22 -17.89
C VAL A 75 6.26 -4.10 -18.09
N THR A 76 7.40 -3.68 -17.56
CA THR A 76 8.69 -4.34 -17.82
C THR A 76 9.12 -5.26 -16.70
N GLU A 77 8.79 -4.96 -15.45
CA GLU A 77 9.28 -5.68 -14.28
C GLU A 77 8.33 -6.80 -13.80
N PHE A 78 7.06 -6.83 -14.21
CA PHE A 78 6.14 -7.88 -13.73
C PHE A 78 6.61 -9.33 -13.97
N PRO A 79 7.35 -9.67 -15.04
CA PRO A 79 7.87 -11.03 -15.22
C PRO A 79 8.95 -11.40 -14.18
N LEU A 80 9.56 -10.43 -13.50
CA LEU A 80 10.57 -10.66 -12.47
C LEU A 80 9.95 -11.25 -11.19
N LEU A 81 8.65 -11.03 -10.95
CA LEU A 81 7.92 -11.56 -9.79
C LEU A 81 8.02 -13.09 -9.66
N TYR A 82 8.14 -13.82 -10.77
CA TYR A 82 8.29 -15.28 -10.77
C TYR A 82 9.51 -15.74 -9.97
N ARG A 83 10.59 -14.95 -9.97
CA ARG A 83 11.84 -15.26 -9.25
C ARG A 83 11.68 -15.21 -7.74
N HIS A 84 10.67 -14.49 -7.26
CA HIS A 84 10.45 -14.23 -5.85
C HIS A 84 9.36 -15.10 -5.24
N SER A 85 8.66 -15.92 -6.04
CA SER A 85 7.54 -16.75 -5.58
C SER A 85 7.90 -17.67 -4.39
N ASN A 86 9.12 -18.19 -4.35
CA ASN A 86 9.61 -19.03 -3.25
C ASN A 86 9.65 -18.30 -1.89
N LEU A 87 9.60 -16.96 -1.86
CA LEU A 87 9.52 -16.22 -0.60
C LEU A 87 8.22 -16.55 0.16
N LEU A 88 7.14 -16.84 -0.55
CA LEU A 88 5.83 -17.14 0.03
C LEU A 88 5.82 -18.41 0.89
N ASP A 89 6.80 -19.30 0.72
CA ASP A 89 6.93 -20.52 1.52
C ASP A 89 7.22 -20.20 3.00
N ASN A 90 7.86 -19.05 3.27
CA ASN A 90 8.35 -18.69 4.60
C ASN A 90 7.92 -17.30 5.06
N HIS A 91 7.39 -16.46 4.16
CA HIS A 91 7.12 -15.05 4.44
C HIS A 91 5.75 -14.62 3.93
N PRO A 92 5.02 -13.78 4.70
CA PRO A 92 3.93 -13.00 4.13
C PRO A 92 4.53 -11.95 3.20
N ALA A 93 4.52 -12.23 1.89
CA ALA A 93 5.02 -11.34 0.86
C ALA A 93 3.89 -10.66 0.08
N ARG A 94 4.03 -9.36 -0.17
CA ARG A 94 3.12 -8.58 -1.02
C ARG A 94 3.86 -7.81 -2.10
N VAL A 95 3.20 -7.59 -3.23
CA VAL A 95 3.73 -6.77 -4.33
C VAL A 95 3.13 -5.38 -4.25
N ILE A 96 3.99 -4.37 -4.27
CA ILE A 96 3.61 -2.96 -4.35
C ILE A 96 3.60 -2.58 -5.82
N VAL A 97 2.42 -2.28 -6.37
CA VAL A 97 2.22 -2.00 -7.78
C VAL A 97 1.75 -0.56 -7.98
N PRO A 98 2.52 0.30 -8.66
CA PRO A 98 2.05 1.65 -8.98
C PRO A 98 0.93 1.59 -10.01
N VAL A 99 -0.09 2.44 -9.81
CA VAL A 99 -1.15 2.63 -10.81
C VAL A 99 -0.58 3.48 -11.94
N ALA A 100 0.07 2.79 -12.88
CA ALA A 100 0.66 3.31 -14.10
C ALA A 100 0.21 2.45 -15.30
N PRO A 101 0.33 2.92 -16.54
CA PRO A 101 -0.20 2.20 -17.69
C PRO A 101 0.24 0.74 -17.74
N GLY A 102 -0.71 -0.19 -17.85
CA GLY A 102 -0.42 -1.63 -17.92
C GLY A 102 -0.28 -2.35 -16.58
N PHE A 103 -0.50 -1.65 -15.45
CA PHE A 103 -0.44 -2.25 -14.11
C PHE A 103 -1.39 -3.43 -13.93
N GLY A 104 -2.52 -3.48 -14.64
CA GLY A 104 -3.48 -4.58 -14.54
C GLY A 104 -2.89 -5.93 -14.93
N LYS A 105 -1.88 -5.97 -15.81
CA LYS A 105 -1.14 -7.21 -16.11
C LYS A 105 -0.24 -7.62 -14.94
N ALA A 106 0.43 -6.66 -14.32
CA ALA A 106 1.27 -6.91 -13.16
C ALA A 106 0.46 -7.43 -11.98
N VAL A 107 -0.70 -6.84 -11.71
CA VAL A 107 -1.64 -7.29 -10.67
C VAL A 107 -2.08 -8.74 -10.91
N LYS A 108 -2.50 -9.06 -12.15
CA LYS A 108 -2.91 -10.43 -12.49
C LYS A 108 -1.77 -11.43 -12.32
N ALA A 109 -0.55 -11.05 -12.72
CA ALA A 109 0.63 -11.90 -12.54
C ALA A 109 0.94 -12.13 -11.06
N ALA A 110 0.95 -11.06 -10.25
CA ALA A 110 1.19 -11.14 -8.81
C ALA A 110 0.17 -12.05 -8.10
N VAL A 111 -1.13 -11.83 -8.34
CA VAL A 111 -2.20 -12.66 -7.76
C VAL A 111 -2.11 -14.12 -8.22
N SER A 112 -1.75 -14.37 -9.49
CA SER A 112 -1.56 -15.74 -10.01
C SER A 112 -0.35 -16.45 -9.40
N LEU A 113 0.59 -15.70 -8.82
CA LEU A 113 1.74 -16.19 -8.08
C LEU A 113 1.49 -16.20 -6.57
N ASP A 114 0.24 -16.06 -6.14
CA ASP A 114 -0.18 -16.05 -4.73
C ASP A 114 0.39 -14.89 -3.88
N PHE A 115 0.82 -13.80 -4.51
CA PHE A 115 1.11 -12.57 -3.77
C PHE A 115 -0.15 -11.73 -3.51
N ALA A 116 -0.24 -11.20 -2.29
CA ALA A 116 -1.08 -10.04 -2.02
C ALA A 116 -0.59 -8.81 -2.81
N VAL A 117 -1.50 -7.89 -3.15
CA VAL A 117 -1.17 -6.71 -3.96
C VAL A 117 -1.62 -5.44 -3.26
N ARG A 118 -0.69 -4.51 -3.03
CA ARG A 118 -1.00 -3.13 -2.65
C ARG A 118 -0.82 -2.22 -3.86
N LEU A 119 -1.86 -1.46 -4.19
CA LEU A 119 -1.82 -0.49 -5.29
C LEU A 119 -1.35 0.87 -4.79
N GLU A 120 -0.30 1.44 -5.36
CA GLU A 120 0.02 2.87 -5.15
C GLU A 120 -0.82 3.72 -6.10
N VAL A 121 -2.01 4.14 -5.64
CA VAL A 121 -3.04 4.70 -6.53
C VAL A 121 -2.77 6.13 -6.97
N GLY A 122 -2.07 6.96 -6.18
CA GLY A 122 -1.74 8.32 -6.62
C GLY A 122 -2.96 9.21 -6.83
N GLN A 123 -2.99 9.91 -7.97
CA GLN A 123 -4.13 10.66 -8.51
C GLN A 123 -4.31 10.27 -9.98
N PRO A 124 -4.93 9.11 -10.25
CA PRO A 124 -4.85 8.45 -11.55
C PRO A 124 -5.64 9.21 -12.62
N GLU A 125 -5.08 9.29 -13.82
CA GLU A 125 -5.76 9.87 -14.99
C GLU A 125 -6.97 9.00 -15.43
N PRO A 126 -7.93 9.54 -16.19
CA PRO A 126 -9.15 8.80 -16.55
C PRO A 126 -8.92 7.44 -17.20
N THR A 127 -7.88 7.30 -18.03
CA THR A 127 -7.54 6.01 -18.66
C THR A 127 -7.09 4.96 -17.63
N LEU A 128 -6.39 5.38 -16.58
CA LEU A 128 -5.98 4.51 -15.49
C LEU A 128 -7.17 4.15 -14.59
N ILE A 129 -8.16 5.03 -14.44
CA ILE A 129 -9.43 4.70 -13.77
C ILE A 129 -10.16 3.56 -14.49
N GLU A 130 -10.20 3.57 -15.82
CA GLU A 130 -10.83 2.47 -16.58
C GLU A 130 -10.06 1.14 -16.42
N GLU A 131 -8.73 1.21 -16.38
CA GLU A 131 -7.90 0.04 -16.09
C GLU A 131 -8.14 -0.46 -14.64
N MET A 132 -8.23 0.43 -13.65
CA MET A 132 -8.62 0.09 -12.28
C MET A 132 -10.00 -0.55 -12.21
N ALA A 133 -10.98 -0.07 -12.98
CA ALA A 133 -12.30 -0.69 -13.06
C ALA A 133 -12.18 -2.12 -13.59
N THR A 134 -11.35 -2.35 -14.62
CA THR A 134 -11.10 -3.69 -15.15
C THR A 134 -10.44 -4.62 -14.12
N VAL A 135 -9.51 -4.11 -13.31
CA VAL A 135 -8.89 -4.89 -12.22
C VAL A 135 -9.88 -5.15 -11.08
N LEU A 136 -10.77 -4.20 -10.77
CA LEU A 136 -11.85 -4.38 -9.80
C LEU A 136 -12.81 -5.50 -10.25
N GLU A 137 -13.23 -5.51 -11.51
CA GLU A 137 -14.08 -6.57 -12.06
C GLU A 137 -13.38 -7.94 -11.98
N PHE A 138 -12.09 -7.98 -12.28
CA PHE A 138 -11.27 -9.17 -12.09
C PHE A 138 -11.27 -9.63 -10.62
N TYR A 139 -11.05 -8.72 -9.68
CA TYR A 139 -11.03 -9.02 -8.24
C TYR A 139 -12.38 -9.54 -7.72
N LEU A 140 -13.50 -8.94 -8.14
CA LEU A 140 -14.83 -9.30 -7.65
C LEU A 140 -15.36 -10.62 -8.24
N HIS A 141 -15.04 -10.92 -9.50
CA HIS A 141 -15.73 -11.98 -10.24
C HIS A 141 -14.83 -13.17 -10.62
N GLN A 142 -13.51 -13.01 -10.61
CA GLN A 142 -12.62 -14.11 -10.98
C GLN A 142 -12.44 -15.06 -9.80
N SER A 143 -13.05 -16.24 -9.89
CA SER A 143 -12.99 -17.30 -8.86
C SER A 143 -11.59 -17.78 -8.48
N THR A 144 -10.57 -17.53 -9.30
CA THR A 144 -9.18 -17.92 -9.03
C THR A 144 -8.42 -16.86 -8.22
N VAL A 145 -9.02 -15.71 -7.92
CA VAL A 145 -8.40 -14.67 -7.08
C VAL A 145 -8.56 -15.09 -5.62
N ALA A 146 -7.48 -15.59 -5.03
CA ALA A 146 -7.43 -15.96 -3.61
C ALA A 146 -6.75 -14.89 -2.74
N GLN A 147 -5.87 -14.08 -3.34
CA GLN A 147 -5.10 -13.07 -2.64
C GLN A 147 -5.80 -11.71 -2.65
N PRO A 148 -5.63 -10.91 -1.58
CA PRO A 148 -6.23 -9.59 -1.53
C PRO A 148 -5.51 -8.64 -2.50
N ILE A 149 -6.31 -7.88 -3.25
CA ILE A 149 -5.87 -6.59 -3.77
C ILE A 149 -6.27 -5.58 -2.70
N GLU A 150 -5.34 -5.22 -1.83
CA GLU A 150 -5.58 -4.55 -0.54
C GLU A 150 -6.46 -3.30 -0.66
N TYR A 151 -6.21 -2.49 -1.70
CA TYR A 151 -7.03 -1.31 -1.98
C TYR A 151 -8.52 -1.66 -2.17
N PHE A 152 -8.83 -2.67 -2.98
CA PHE A 152 -10.21 -3.09 -3.20
C PHE A 152 -10.77 -3.89 -2.04
N HIS A 153 -9.95 -4.77 -1.46
CA HIS A 153 -10.33 -5.64 -0.36
C HIS A 153 -10.69 -4.84 0.90
N GLY A 154 -9.83 -3.91 1.32
CA GLY A 154 -10.07 -3.05 2.48
C GLY A 154 -11.26 -2.11 2.28
N SER A 155 -11.41 -1.51 1.09
CA SER A 155 -12.60 -0.71 0.76
C SER A 155 -13.88 -1.54 0.81
N LEU A 156 -13.87 -2.75 0.22
CA LEU A 156 -15.02 -3.64 0.21
C LEU A 156 -15.43 -4.02 1.64
N GLN A 157 -14.47 -4.41 2.49
CA GLN A 157 -14.73 -4.72 3.90
C GLN A 157 -15.32 -3.53 4.65
N GLY A 158 -14.73 -2.34 4.51
CA GLY A 158 -15.22 -1.13 5.16
C GLY A 158 -16.66 -0.80 4.77
N PHE A 159 -17.01 -0.91 3.49
CA PHE A 159 -18.40 -0.73 3.05
C PHE A 159 -19.32 -1.87 3.49
N PHE A 160 -18.83 -3.10 3.53
CA PHE A 160 -19.59 -4.27 3.97
C PHE A 160 -19.96 -4.21 5.45
N HIS A 161 -19.11 -3.65 6.31
CA HIS A 161 -19.39 -3.47 7.74
C HIS A 161 -20.03 -2.12 8.09
N ASP A 162 -20.18 -1.20 7.13
CA ASP A 162 -20.57 0.20 7.36
C ASP A 162 -19.60 0.96 8.30
N GLU A 163 -18.34 0.51 8.32
CA GLU A 163 -17.24 1.06 9.10
C GLU A 163 -16.06 1.39 8.17
N PRO A 164 -16.20 2.38 7.26
CA PRO A 164 -15.16 2.70 6.31
C PRO A 164 -13.90 3.23 6.99
N VAL A 165 -12.77 2.57 6.74
CA VAL A 165 -11.44 3.05 7.14
C VAL A 165 -10.94 4.08 6.11
N PRO A 166 -10.34 5.22 6.54
CA PRO A 166 -9.76 6.19 5.63
C PRO A 166 -8.67 5.59 4.75
N LEU A 167 -8.62 5.99 3.46
CA LEU A 167 -7.60 5.53 2.52
C LEU A 167 -6.17 5.81 2.98
N TRP A 168 -5.96 6.88 3.75
CA TRP A 168 -4.66 7.17 4.36
C TRP A 168 -4.14 6.01 5.22
N VAL A 169 -5.03 5.32 5.95
CA VAL A 169 -4.67 4.14 6.74
C VAL A 169 -4.53 2.92 5.83
N LEU A 170 -5.48 2.69 4.93
CA LEU A 170 -5.45 1.54 4.00
C LEU A 170 -4.24 1.52 3.05
N GLN A 171 -3.63 2.69 2.82
CA GLN A 171 -2.47 2.85 1.94
C GLN A 171 -1.13 2.92 2.69
N ASP A 172 -1.11 2.68 4.00
CA ASP A 172 0.07 2.84 4.87
C ASP A 172 0.67 4.27 4.80
N ASP A 173 -0.20 5.26 4.57
CA ASP A 173 0.14 6.68 4.43
C ASP A 173 -0.21 7.48 5.70
N ASP A 174 -0.49 6.81 6.82
CA ASP A 174 -0.77 7.49 8.10
C ASP A 174 0.51 8.12 8.67
N PRO A 175 0.59 9.46 8.74
CA PRO A 175 1.77 10.17 9.22
C PRO A 175 2.02 9.99 10.74
N GLN A 176 1.12 9.35 11.49
CA GLN A 176 1.35 9.08 12.92
C GLN A 176 2.26 7.87 13.17
N TYR A 177 2.40 6.96 12.21
CA TYR A 177 3.06 5.67 12.46
C TYR A 177 4.31 5.45 11.61
N LEU A 178 4.38 5.99 10.39
CA LEU A 178 5.48 5.72 9.47
C LEU A 178 6.35 6.95 9.22
N ARG A 179 7.67 6.80 9.33
CA ARG A 179 8.68 7.79 8.91
C ARG A 179 9.48 7.23 7.76
N TYR A 180 9.67 8.01 6.69
CA TYR A 180 10.49 7.61 5.56
C TYR A 180 11.84 8.32 5.62
N VAL A 181 12.94 7.59 5.56
CA VAL A 181 14.29 8.15 5.65
C VAL A 181 14.96 8.05 4.29
N THR A 182 15.35 9.15 3.65
CA THR A 182 15.99 9.09 2.33
C THR A 182 17.36 8.41 2.36
N ASP A 183 17.95 8.15 1.18
CA ASP A 183 19.29 7.57 1.07
C ASP A 183 20.37 8.47 1.70
N GLU A 184 20.12 9.79 1.75
CA GLU A 184 20.95 10.78 2.43
C GLU A 184 20.71 10.85 3.95
N GLY A 185 19.81 10.05 4.50
CA GLY A 185 19.46 10.04 5.92
C GLY A 185 18.50 11.16 6.34
N VAL A 186 17.79 11.78 5.38
CA VAL A 186 16.81 12.83 5.70
C VAL A 186 15.47 12.20 6.03
N GLU A 187 15.00 12.40 7.25
CA GLU A 187 13.66 11.99 7.66
C GLU A 187 12.58 12.83 6.97
N ARG A 188 11.55 12.15 6.46
CA ARG A 188 10.37 12.71 5.84
C ARG A 188 9.12 11.98 6.33
N LEU A 189 7.97 12.59 6.11
CA LEU A 189 6.69 11.89 6.18
C LEU A 189 6.64 10.82 5.06
N SER A 190 5.59 9.98 5.07
CA SER A 190 5.40 8.94 4.05
C SER A 190 5.61 9.48 2.63
N ARG A 191 5.99 8.61 1.69
CA ARG A 191 6.42 8.99 0.34
C ARG A 191 5.48 9.99 -0.36
N ARG A 192 4.17 9.87 -0.16
CA ARG A 192 3.14 10.77 -0.71
C ARG A 192 3.12 12.16 -0.06
N LEU A 193 3.54 12.24 1.19
CA LEU A 193 3.60 13.46 2.01
C LEU A 193 5.00 14.08 2.03
N ALA A 194 5.99 13.49 1.35
CA ALA A 194 7.38 13.93 1.38
C ALA A 194 7.61 15.35 0.85
N ASP A 195 6.79 15.82 -0.10
CA ASP A 195 6.90 17.17 -0.70
C ASP A 195 6.03 18.22 0.02
N LEU A 196 5.39 17.84 1.11
CA LEU A 196 4.49 18.71 1.84
C LEU A 196 5.28 19.67 2.75
N ASN A 197 5.42 20.91 2.31
CA ASN A 197 5.75 22.04 3.20
C ASN A 197 4.50 22.41 4.04
N ALA A 198 4.06 21.53 4.94
CA ALA A 198 2.96 21.85 5.84
C ALA A 198 3.47 22.62 7.07
N ASN A 199 2.74 23.67 7.44
CA ASN A 199 2.80 24.28 8.77
C ASN A 199 2.20 23.38 9.88
N ILE A 200 2.12 22.06 9.65
CA ILE A 200 1.63 21.08 10.61
C ILE A 200 2.83 20.41 11.27
N ALA A 201 2.75 20.27 12.59
CA ALA A 201 3.78 19.58 13.34
C ALA A 201 3.92 18.13 12.82
N PRO A 202 5.14 17.62 12.62
CA PRO A 202 5.36 16.27 12.10
C PRO A 202 4.69 15.14 12.91
N ASP A 203 4.27 15.39 14.14
CA ASP A 203 3.59 14.47 15.06
C ASP A 203 2.06 14.68 15.11
N ALA A 204 1.51 15.57 14.29
CA ALA A 204 0.07 15.80 14.26
C ALA A 204 -0.71 14.55 13.83
N GLY A 205 -1.90 14.39 14.42
CA GLY A 205 -2.74 13.23 14.17
C GLY A 205 -3.38 13.22 12.78
N LEU A 206 -3.74 12.03 12.30
CA LEU A 206 -4.30 11.84 10.96
C LEU A 206 -5.53 12.75 10.70
N GLU A 207 -6.37 12.97 11.71
CA GLU A 207 -7.53 13.87 11.59
C GLU A 207 -7.14 15.32 11.30
N ALA A 208 -6.06 15.82 11.91
CA ALA A 208 -5.55 17.17 11.65
C ALA A 208 -5.01 17.28 10.22
N TRP A 209 -4.36 16.22 9.73
CA TRP A 209 -3.91 16.13 8.34
C TRP A 209 -5.07 16.12 7.35
N ILE A 210 -6.07 15.28 7.58
CA ILE A 210 -7.30 15.22 6.76
C ILE A 210 -7.98 16.59 6.75
N ALA A 211 -8.15 17.24 7.91
CA ALA A 211 -8.74 18.57 7.99
C ALA A 211 -7.99 19.61 7.13
N GLN A 212 -6.66 19.56 7.10
CA GLN A 212 -5.85 20.46 6.27
C GLN A 212 -6.03 20.21 4.76
N VAL A 213 -6.05 18.94 4.35
CA VAL A 213 -6.29 18.57 2.94
C VAL A 213 -7.69 19.05 2.50
N LEU A 214 -8.68 18.90 3.38
CA LEU A 214 -10.07 19.28 3.13
C LEU A 214 -10.34 20.79 3.23
N ALA A 215 -9.50 21.56 3.93
CA ALA A 215 -9.72 23.00 4.14
C ALA A 215 -9.82 23.81 2.84
N ALA A 216 -9.32 23.29 1.72
CA ALA A 216 -9.38 23.91 0.40
C ALA A 216 -10.31 23.20 -0.59
N GLY A 217 -11.03 22.15 -0.16
CA GLY A 217 -11.86 21.31 -1.03
C GLY A 217 -13.33 21.32 -0.62
N GLU A 218 -14.07 22.38 -0.98
CA GLU A 218 -15.50 22.52 -0.65
C GLU A 218 -16.33 21.30 -1.11
N GLU A 219 -16.01 20.75 -2.29
CA GLU A 219 -16.71 19.57 -2.85
C GLU A 219 -16.58 18.29 -2.00
N CYS A 220 -15.64 18.25 -1.07
CA CYS A 220 -15.43 17.08 -0.21
C CYS A 220 -16.36 17.10 1.02
N GLN A 221 -16.86 18.27 1.43
CA GLN A 221 -17.66 18.42 2.64
C GLN A 221 -18.95 17.61 2.59
N ASP A 222 -19.62 17.62 1.43
CA ASP A 222 -20.86 16.88 1.19
C ASP A 222 -20.65 15.56 0.42
N CYS A 223 -19.41 15.10 0.29
CA CYS A 223 -19.09 13.89 -0.45
C CYS A 223 -19.51 12.65 0.36
N GLU A 224 -20.35 11.79 -0.22
CA GLU A 224 -20.80 10.54 0.42
C GLU A 224 -19.67 9.57 0.78
N PHE A 225 -18.53 9.67 0.10
CA PHE A 225 -17.35 8.83 0.35
C PHE A 225 -16.32 9.51 1.28
N LEU A 226 -16.65 10.65 1.91
CA LEU A 226 -15.70 11.42 2.71
C LEU A 226 -15.01 10.58 3.81
N LYS A 227 -15.78 9.76 4.55
CA LYS A 227 -15.22 8.92 5.63
C LYS A 227 -14.19 7.92 5.12
N HIS A 228 -14.44 7.34 3.94
CA HIS A 228 -13.53 6.37 3.33
C HIS A 228 -12.35 7.04 2.62
N CYS A 229 -12.60 8.12 1.86
CA CYS A 229 -11.57 8.80 1.08
C CYS A 229 -10.65 9.65 1.97
N GLY A 230 -11.19 10.35 2.97
CA GLY A 230 -10.44 11.27 3.82
C GLY A 230 -9.75 12.41 3.03
N GLY A 231 -10.20 12.72 1.82
CA GLY A 231 -9.52 13.68 0.94
C GLY A 231 -8.23 13.14 0.28
N TYR A 232 -7.96 11.83 0.33
CA TYR A 232 -6.74 11.20 -0.21
C TYR A 232 -6.41 11.63 -1.65
N PHE A 233 -7.44 11.67 -2.51
CA PHE A 233 -7.31 12.07 -3.92
C PHE A 233 -7.21 13.57 -4.15
N LYS A 234 -7.38 14.42 -3.12
CA LYS A 234 -7.17 15.88 -3.20
C LYS A 234 -5.74 16.31 -2.90
N TRP A 235 -4.84 15.35 -2.76
CA TRP A 235 -3.42 15.58 -2.57
C TRP A 235 -2.60 14.80 -3.62
N PRO A 236 -1.54 15.38 -4.21
CA PRO A 236 -1.09 16.77 -4.07
C PRO A 236 -1.91 17.78 -4.91
N ARG A 237 -2.53 17.35 -6.03
CA ARG A 237 -3.34 18.23 -6.88
C ARG A 237 -4.76 18.41 -6.30
N ARG A 238 -5.06 19.56 -5.72
CA ARG A 238 -6.35 19.82 -5.07
C ARG A 238 -7.53 19.89 -6.04
N ASP A 239 -7.26 20.22 -7.29
CA ASP A 239 -8.23 20.33 -8.38
C ASP A 239 -8.53 18.98 -9.08
N TYR A 240 -7.98 17.85 -8.59
CA TYR A 240 -8.20 16.54 -9.18
C TYR A 240 -9.69 16.15 -9.26
N ASP A 241 -10.17 15.80 -10.45
CA ASP A 241 -11.55 15.36 -10.67
C ASP A 241 -11.80 13.98 -10.05
N CYS A 242 -12.63 13.94 -9.01
CA CYS A 242 -12.93 12.73 -8.28
C CYS A 242 -14.03 11.86 -8.92
N ALA A 243 -14.61 12.24 -10.07
CA ALA A 243 -15.72 11.51 -10.69
C ALA A 243 -15.38 10.03 -10.95
N GLY A 244 -14.18 9.76 -11.48
CA GLY A 244 -13.70 8.40 -11.75
C GLY A 244 -13.57 7.54 -10.50
N VAL A 245 -12.92 8.05 -9.46
CA VAL A 245 -12.73 7.31 -8.20
C VAL A 245 -14.06 7.11 -7.44
N LYS A 246 -14.96 8.10 -7.48
CA LYS A 246 -16.31 7.97 -6.90
C LYS A 246 -17.10 6.84 -7.56
N ARG A 247 -16.96 6.66 -8.88
CA ARG A 247 -17.57 5.53 -9.60
C ARG A 247 -17.03 4.18 -9.12
N LEU A 248 -15.70 4.05 -8.96
CA LEU A 248 -15.08 2.83 -8.42
C LEU A 248 -15.59 2.50 -7.01
N PHE A 249 -15.67 3.50 -6.13
CA PHE A 249 -16.24 3.30 -4.80
C PHE A 249 -17.73 2.94 -4.83
N GLY A 250 -18.50 3.53 -5.74
CA GLY A 250 -19.89 3.16 -5.97
C GLY A 250 -20.04 1.67 -6.33
N HIS A 251 -19.17 1.15 -7.21
CA HIS A 251 -19.16 -0.26 -7.58
C HIS A 251 -18.83 -1.16 -6.37
N LEU A 252 -17.77 -0.83 -5.61
CA LEU A 252 -17.40 -1.56 -4.40
C LEU A 252 -18.52 -1.57 -3.35
N ARG A 253 -19.15 -0.42 -3.11
CA ARG A 253 -20.28 -0.32 -2.18
C ARG A 253 -21.49 -1.13 -2.65
N GLY A 254 -21.75 -1.15 -3.96
CA GLY A 254 -22.78 -1.99 -4.57
C GLY A 254 -22.51 -3.48 -4.34
N ALA A 255 -21.29 -3.94 -4.63
CA ALA A 255 -20.85 -5.31 -4.40
C ALA A 255 -20.93 -5.71 -2.92
N ALA A 256 -20.53 -4.82 -2.00
CA ALA A 256 -20.67 -5.05 -0.57
C ALA A 256 -22.14 -5.22 -0.14
N ALA A 257 -23.05 -4.43 -0.71
CA ALA A 257 -24.48 -4.53 -0.41
C ALA A 257 -25.11 -5.80 -0.99
N GLU A 258 -24.66 -6.27 -2.16
CA GLU A 258 -25.05 -7.56 -2.73
C GLU A 258 -24.60 -8.71 -1.83
N LEU A 259 -23.32 -8.74 -1.46
CA LEU A 259 -22.77 -9.76 -0.58
C LEU A 259 -23.53 -9.85 0.76
N ARG A 260 -23.91 -8.71 1.35
CA ARG A 260 -24.68 -8.68 2.60
C ARG A 260 -26.04 -9.34 2.43
N ARG A 261 -26.76 -9.04 1.34
CA ARG A 261 -28.05 -9.66 1.04
C ARG A 261 -27.93 -11.17 0.85
N ASP A 262 -26.90 -11.62 0.15
CA ASP A 262 -26.70 -13.05 -0.12
C ASP A 262 -26.41 -13.84 1.17
N LEU A 263 -25.63 -13.27 2.09
CA LEU A 263 -25.35 -13.88 3.39
C LEU A 263 -26.58 -13.89 4.31
N ASP A 264 -27.40 -12.85 4.28
CA ASP A 264 -28.65 -12.79 5.05
C ASP A 264 -29.66 -13.86 4.58
N VAL A 265 -29.77 -14.08 3.26
CA VAL A 265 -30.64 -15.10 2.67
C VAL A 265 -30.11 -16.52 2.89
N GLY A 266 -28.79 -16.73 2.89
CA GLY A 266 -28.18 -18.03 3.18
C GLY A 266 -28.19 -18.45 4.66
N SER A 267 -28.52 -17.52 5.56
CA SER A 267 -28.57 -17.75 7.02
C SER A 267 -29.97 -18.09 7.55
N THR A 268 -30.99 -18.14 6.67
CA THR A 268 -32.37 -18.57 6.97
C THR A 268 -32.68 -19.95 6.42
#